data_AF-A0A1F9CMZ0-F1
#
_entry.id   AF-A0A1F9CMZ0-F1
#
_cell.length_a   1.000
_cell.length_b   1.000
_cell.length_c   1.000
_cell.angle_alpha   90.00
_cell.angle_beta   90.00
_cell.angle_gamma   90.00
#
_symmetry.space_group_name_H-M   'P 1'
#
loop_
_entity.id
_entity.type
_entity.pdbx_description
1 polymer ?
#
loop_
_entity_poly.entity_id
_entity_poly.type
_entity_poly.pdbx_seq_one_letter_code
_entity_poly.pdbx_strand_id
1 'polypeptide(L)'
;MNVTRTIRWTILIGAVLLAPVLLAAESMVHTHDDVMNAIVANTPEKHQELAAWYRSKAEAERAAAQEHRTMANGYLGSKIKYYEVMKEHCDHLVALHEKLAKEYDALGAAHEAKAKK
;
A
#
# COMPACT_ATOMS: atom_id res chain seq x y z
N MET A 1 36.82 -17.78 -58.52
CA MET A 1 36.99 -17.51 -57.08
C MET A 1 35.79 -18.08 -56.35
N ASN A 2 35.93 -19.23 -55.70
CA ASN A 2 34.89 -19.86 -54.87
C ASN A 2 35.52 -20.17 -53.50
N VAL A 3 35.00 -19.55 -52.44
CA VAL A 3 35.42 -19.80 -51.05
C VAL A 3 34.19 -20.22 -50.23
N THR A 4 34.13 -21.52 -50.00
CA THR A 4 33.64 -22.29 -48.84
C THR A 4 32.83 -21.62 -47.71
N ARG A 5 31.59 -22.12 -47.55
CA ARG A 5 31.05 -22.95 -46.44
C ARG A 5 31.35 -22.57 -44.98
N THR A 6 30.25 -22.52 -44.20
CA THR A 6 30.03 -22.87 -42.77
C THR A 6 29.84 -21.74 -41.75
N ILE A 7 29.07 -22.09 -40.69
CA ILE A 7 28.84 -21.43 -39.38
C ILE A 7 27.48 -20.70 -39.31
N ARG A 8 26.56 -20.97 -38.38
CA ARG A 8 26.25 -22.06 -37.43
C ARG A 8 24.90 -21.66 -36.81
N TRP A 9 23.98 -22.60 -36.71
CA TRP A 9 22.74 -22.45 -35.96
C TRP A 9 23.02 -22.39 -34.45
N THR A 10 22.60 -21.31 -33.80
CA THR A 10 22.42 -21.10 -32.35
C THR A 10 21.80 -19.70 -32.26
N ILE A 11 20.61 -19.44 -31.72
CA ILE A 11 20.18 -19.62 -30.33
C ILE A 11 18.64 -19.76 -30.34
N LEU A 12 18.15 -20.95 -30.02
CA LEU A 12 16.96 -21.11 -29.18
C LEU A 12 17.43 -20.96 -27.72
N ILE A 13 16.52 -20.55 -26.83
CA ILE A 13 16.67 -20.30 -25.38
C ILE A 13 16.68 -18.79 -25.04
N GLY A 14 15.48 -18.23 -24.87
CA GLY A 14 15.29 -16.89 -24.34
C GLY A 14 13.89 -16.64 -23.77
N ALA A 15 13.16 -17.69 -23.37
CA ALA A 15 11.74 -17.58 -22.99
C ALA A 15 11.38 -18.22 -21.64
N VAL A 16 12.31 -18.32 -20.68
CA VAL A 16 12.06 -19.04 -19.40
C VAL A 16 12.36 -18.21 -18.13
N LEU A 17 12.63 -16.90 -18.22
CA LEU A 17 12.99 -16.09 -17.03
C LEU A 17 12.02 -14.94 -16.72
N LEU A 18 10.72 -15.16 -16.81
CA LEU A 18 9.70 -14.18 -16.39
C LEU A 18 8.66 -14.73 -15.39
N ALA A 19 8.92 -15.88 -14.78
CA ALA A 19 7.93 -16.60 -13.97
C ALA A 19 7.96 -16.45 -12.43
N PRO A 20 8.93 -15.84 -11.71
CA PRO A 20 8.85 -15.86 -10.23
C PRO A 20 8.21 -14.63 -9.58
N VAL A 21 7.81 -13.57 -10.28
CA VAL A 21 7.25 -12.36 -9.61
C VAL A 21 5.76 -12.49 -9.27
N LEU A 22 5.05 -13.49 -9.80
CA LEU A 22 3.61 -13.68 -9.57
C LEU A 22 3.28 -14.60 -8.37
N LEU A 23 4.28 -15.13 -7.65
CA LEU A 23 4.10 -16.04 -6.51
C LEU A 23 4.18 -15.35 -5.14
N ALA A 24 3.83 -14.07 -5.05
CA ALA A 24 3.69 -13.36 -3.76
C ALA A 24 2.29 -12.74 -3.59
N ALA A 25 1.28 -13.33 -4.22
CA ALA A 25 -0.13 -13.01 -4.01
C ALA A 25 -0.80 -14.11 -3.16
N GLU A 26 -0.22 -14.45 -2.01
CA GLU A 26 -0.89 -15.31 -1.02
C GLU A 26 -1.46 -14.43 0.09
N SER A 27 -2.80 -14.43 0.16
CA SER A 27 -3.68 -13.83 1.17
C SER A 27 -3.37 -12.39 1.57
N MET A 28 -3.72 -11.45 0.70
CA MET A 28 -3.96 -10.08 1.16
C MET A 28 -5.29 -10.08 1.92
N VAL A 29 -5.24 -9.77 3.21
CA VAL A 29 -6.43 -9.47 4.02
C VAL A 29 -7.17 -8.33 3.32
N HIS A 30 -8.38 -8.56 2.82
CA HIS A 30 -9.09 -7.57 2.00
C HIS A 30 -10.37 -7.07 2.66
N THR A 31 -11.01 -7.93 3.44
CA THR A 31 -12.28 -7.66 4.09
C THR A 31 -12.15 -7.59 5.61
N HIS A 32 -13.19 -7.07 6.27
CA HIS A 32 -13.26 -7.11 7.73
C HIS A 32 -13.23 -8.56 8.26
N ASP A 33 -13.94 -9.47 7.60
CA ASP A 33 -13.96 -10.89 7.98
C ASP A 33 -12.57 -11.53 7.86
N ASP A 34 -11.79 -11.16 6.83
CA ASP A 34 -10.40 -11.63 6.69
C ASP A 34 -9.51 -11.14 7.84
N VAL A 35 -9.67 -9.88 8.27
CA VAL A 35 -8.94 -9.31 9.42
C VAL A 35 -9.27 -10.13 10.67
N MET A 36 -10.57 -10.36 10.91
CA MET A 36 -11.03 -11.10 12.08
C MET A 36 -10.54 -12.56 12.06
N ASN A 37 -10.61 -13.22 10.90
CA ASN A 37 -10.10 -14.57 10.73
C ASN A 37 -8.59 -14.66 10.96
N ALA A 38 -7.82 -13.69 10.46
CA ALA A 38 -6.38 -13.63 10.70
C ALA A 38 -6.03 -13.38 12.17
N ILE A 39 -6.81 -12.54 12.87
CA ILE A 39 -6.67 -12.29 14.31
C ILE A 39 -6.94 -13.57 15.11
N VAL A 40 -8.01 -14.30 14.76
CA VAL A 40 -8.39 -15.55 15.44
C VAL A 40 -7.37 -16.66 15.19
N ALA A 41 -6.89 -16.79 13.95
CA ALA A 41 -5.88 -17.79 13.58
C ALA A 41 -4.57 -17.60 14.36
N ASN A 42 -4.17 -16.34 14.60
CA ASN A 42 -3.05 -15.96 15.47
C ASN A 42 -1.75 -16.74 15.17
N THR A 43 -1.43 -16.95 13.89
CA THR A 43 -0.17 -17.54 13.45
C THR A 43 0.83 -16.45 13.02
N PRO A 44 2.14 -16.76 12.98
CA PRO A 44 3.14 -15.81 12.49
C PRO A 44 2.83 -15.25 11.10
N GLU A 45 2.39 -16.12 10.17
CA GLU A 45 2.04 -15.75 8.80
C GLU A 45 0.85 -14.80 8.78
N LYS A 46 -0.19 -15.08 9.57
CA LYS A 46 -1.38 -14.21 9.67
C LYS A 46 -1.09 -12.88 10.34
N HIS A 47 -0.15 -12.84 11.28
CA HIS A 47 0.35 -11.58 11.80
C HIS A 47 1.14 -10.78 10.76
N GLN A 48 1.91 -11.43 9.87
CA GLN A 48 2.57 -10.73 8.77
C GLN A 48 1.57 -10.15 7.76
N GLU A 49 0.51 -10.88 7.44
CA GLU A 49 -0.60 -10.38 6.60
C GLU A 49 -1.32 -9.19 7.24
N LEU A 50 -1.66 -9.27 8.53
CA LEU A 50 -2.27 -8.16 9.27
C LEU A 50 -1.36 -6.94 9.32
N ALA A 51 -0.04 -7.13 9.49
CA ALA A 51 0.90 -6.04 9.45
C ALA A 51 0.89 -5.33 8.09
N ALA A 52 0.92 -6.08 6.99
CA ALA A 52 0.82 -5.51 5.65
C ALA A 52 -0.50 -4.77 5.42
N TRP A 53 -1.62 -5.32 5.90
CA TRP A 53 -2.93 -4.70 5.82
C TRP A 53 -2.98 -3.36 6.55
N TYR A 54 -2.51 -3.31 7.79
CA TYR A 54 -2.48 -2.08 8.58
C TYR A 54 -1.56 -1.02 7.96
N ARG A 55 -0.41 -1.41 7.39
CA ARG A 55 0.44 -0.46 6.65
C ARG A 55 -0.28 0.12 5.43
N SER A 56 -1.00 -0.70 4.67
CA SER A 56 -1.83 -0.23 3.55
C SER A 56 -2.91 0.75 4.01
N LYS A 57 -3.56 0.50 5.16
CA LYS A 57 -4.50 1.47 5.76
C LYS A 57 -3.81 2.77 6.14
N ALA A 58 -2.63 2.71 6.77
CA ALA A 58 -1.88 3.92 7.10
C ALA A 58 -1.52 4.75 5.86
N GLU A 59 -1.14 4.11 4.75
CA GLU A 59 -0.90 4.79 3.47
C GLU A 59 -2.16 5.44 2.89
N ALA A 60 -3.31 4.75 2.94
CA ALA A 60 -4.58 5.30 2.49
C ALA A 60 -4.99 6.53 3.31
N GLU A 61 -4.83 6.49 4.64
CA GLU A 61 -5.09 7.64 5.51
C GLU A 61 -4.14 8.82 5.21
N ARG A 62 -2.85 8.56 4.95
CA ARG A 62 -1.91 9.63 4.52
C ARG A 62 -2.32 10.24 3.18
N ALA A 63 -2.82 9.44 2.25
CA ALA A 63 -3.33 9.94 0.97
C ALA A 63 -4.57 10.82 1.17
N ALA A 64 -5.51 10.42 2.02
CA ALA A 64 -6.68 11.23 2.38
C ALA A 64 -6.29 12.54 3.08
N ALA A 65 -5.31 12.51 3.99
CA ALA A 65 -4.76 13.73 4.58
C ALA A 65 -4.18 14.67 3.52
N GLN A 66 -3.50 14.14 2.49
CA GLN A 66 -2.97 14.95 1.41
C GLN A 66 -4.05 15.54 0.50
N GLU A 67 -5.11 14.79 0.23
CA GLU A 67 -6.29 15.29 -0.48
C GLU A 67 -6.91 16.47 0.28
N HIS A 68 -7.16 16.32 1.58
CA HIS A 68 -7.71 17.39 2.40
C HIS A 68 -6.78 18.59 2.54
N ARG A 69 -5.45 18.41 2.59
CA ARG A 69 -4.50 19.53 2.48
C ARG A 69 -4.67 20.30 1.19
N THR A 70 -4.82 19.59 0.08
CA THR A 70 -5.02 20.19 -1.24
C THR A 70 -6.33 20.97 -1.29
N MET A 71 -7.41 20.42 -0.71
CA MET A 71 -8.69 21.11 -0.58
C MET A 71 -8.60 22.37 0.29
N ALA A 72 -7.96 22.28 1.46
CA ALA A 72 -7.75 23.42 2.35
C ALA A 72 -7.04 24.57 1.64
N ASN A 73 -5.99 24.25 0.87
CA ASN A 73 -5.26 25.22 0.07
C ASN A 73 -6.12 25.82 -1.05
N GLY A 74 -7.04 25.05 -1.64
CA GLY A 74 -8.00 25.55 -2.64
C GLY A 74 -8.97 26.60 -2.10
N TYR A 75 -9.23 26.63 -0.79
CA TYR A 75 -10.04 27.70 -0.17
C TYR A 75 -9.27 29.00 0.05
N LEU A 76 -7.94 28.98 0.04
CA LEU A 76 -7.13 30.19 0.21
C LEU A 76 -7.32 31.14 -0.97
N GLY A 77 -7.73 32.38 -0.69
CA GLY A 77 -8.01 33.39 -1.73
C GLY A 77 -9.29 33.14 -2.53
N SER A 78 -10.12 32.19 -2.10
CA SER A 78 -11.41 31.90 -2.73
C SER A 78 -12.45 32.99 -2.41
N LYS A 79 -13.32 33.29 -3.38
CA LYS A 79 -14.50 34.16 -3.18
C LYS A 79 -15.73 33.39 -2.68
N ILE A 80 -15.58 32.10 -2.40
CA ILE A 80 -16.66 31.26 -1.89
C ILE A 80 -17.08 31.76 -0.50
N LYS A 81 -18.39 31.85 -0.28
CA LYS A 81 -18.96 32.14 1.03
C LYS A 81 -18.55 31.02 1.99
N TYR A 82 -18.03 31.37 3.18
CA TYR A 82 -17.55 30.43 4.21
C TYR A 82 -16.23 29.70 3.89
N TYR A 83 -15.36 30.26 3.04
CA TYR A 83 -14.06 29.64 2.73
C TYR A 83 -13.21 29.32 3.98
N GLU A 84 -13.23 30.19 5.00
CA GLU A 84 -12.50 29.98 6.25
C GLU A 84 -12.98 28.75 7.01
N VAL A 85 -14.31 28.59 7.13
CA VAL A 85 -14.94 27.44 7.80
C VAL A 85 -14.63 26.16 7.03
N MET A 86 -14.67 26.19 5.70
CA MET A 86 -14.33 25.02 4.89
C MET A 86 -12.85 24.66 4.97
N LYS A 87 -11.96 25.67 5.04
CA LYS A 87 -10.54 25.46 5.27
C LYS A 87 -10.31 24.80 6.64
N GLU A 88 -10.91 25.33 7.71
CA GLU A 88 -10.81 24.78 9.06
C GLU A 88 -11.33 23.33 9.12
N HIS A 89 -12.46 23.06 8.46
CA HIS A 89 -12.99 21.70 8.34
C HIS A 89 -11.96 20.75 7.69
N CYS A 90 -11.35 21.18 6.57
CA CYS A 90 -10.32 20.38 5.91
C CYS A 90 -9.07 20.19 6.79
N ASP A 91 -8.60 21.25 7.47
CA ASP A 91 -7.46 21.16 8.39
C ASP A 91 -7.72 20.16 9.53
N HIS A 92 -8.96 20.10 10.05
CA HIS A 92 -9.35 19.11 11.05
C HIS A 92 -9.32 17.68 10.47
N LEU A 93 -9.81 17.48 9.25
CA LEU A 93 -9.73 16.18 8.58
C LEU A 93 -8.29 15.75 8.33
N VAL A 94 -7.41 16.66 7.95
CA VAL A 94 -5.96 16.38 7.83
C VAL A 94 -5.42 15.82 9.15
N ALA A 95 -5.68 16.51 10.28
CA ALA A 95 -5.20 16.07 11.58
C ALA A 95 -5.78 14.70 12.00
N LEU A 96 -7.05 14.45 11.69
CA LEU A 96 -7.71 13.17 11.97
C LEU A 96 -7.08 12.02 11.17
N HIS A 97 -6.91 12.19 9.86
CA HIS A 97 -6.30 11.19 9.00
C HIS A 97 -4.84 10.92 9.36
N GLU A 98 -4.06 11.95 9.72
CA GLU A 98 -2.70 11.76 10.23
C GLU A 98 -2.65 10.98 11.54
N LYS A 99 -3.62 11.21 12.43
CA LYS A 99 -3.74 10.42 13.66
C LYS A 99 -4.07 8.96 13.33
N LEU A 100 -5.04 8.71 12.45
CA LEU A 100 -5.41 7.35 12.03
C LEU A 100 -4.24 6.61 11.37
N ALA A 101 -3.46 7.30 10.51
CA ALA A 101 -2.26 6.73 9.92
C ALA A 101 -1.26 6.25 10.99
N LYS A 102 -1.03 7.04 12.05
CA LYS A 102 -0.15 6.67 13.17
C LYS A 102 -0.68 5.48 13.96
N GLU A 103 -1.98 5.43 14.23
CA GLU A 103 -2.60 4.29 14.92
C GLU A 103 -2.47 3.00 14.08
N TYR A 104 -2.68 3.09 12.77
CA TYR A 104 -2.48 1.95 11.87
C TYR A 104 -1.02 1.52 11.76
N ASP A 105 -0.06 2.46 11.70
CA ASP A 105 1.37 2.11 11.77
C ASP A 105 1.70 1.36 13.07
N ALA A 106 1.15 1.81 14.21
CA ALA A 106 1.38 1.17 15.50
C ALA A 106 0.80 -0.25 15.55
N LEU A 107 -0.40 -0.47 14.98
CA LEU A 107 -1.01 -1.78 14.87
C LEU A 107 -0.21 -2.71 13.94
N GLY A 108 0.24 -2.19 12.79
CA GLY A 108 1.16 -2.92 11.90
C GLY A 108 2.44 -3.32 12.63
N ALA A 109 3.05 -2.35 13.30
CA ALA A 109 4.09 -2.45 14.34
C ALA A 109 3.97 -3.70 15.22
N ALA A 110 2.85 -3.74 15.94
CA ALA A 110 2.55 -4.78 16.92
C ALA A 110 2.41 -6.16 16.27
N HIS A 111 1.77 -6.25 15.10
CA HIS A 111 1.62 -7.50 14.37
C HIS A 111 2.94 -8.01 13.80
N GLU A 112 3.82 -7.15 13.28
CA GLU A 112 5.18 -7.56 12.87
C GLU A 112 5.98 -8.14 14.03
N ALA A 113 5.87 -7.54 15.22
CA ALA A 113 6.55 -8.03 16.41
C ALA A 113 6.01 -9.40 16.84
N LYS A 114 4.71 -9.66 16.64
CA LYS A 114 4.12 -10.98 16.90
C LYS A 114 4.47 -12.01 15.84
N ALA A 115 4.64 -11.63 14.57
CA ALA A 115 5.05 -12.51 13.49
C ALA A 115 6.47 -13.10 13.67
N LYS A 116 7.27 -12.51 14.56
CA LYS A 116 8.65 -12.94 14.85
C LYS A 116 8.76 -13.89 16.05
N LYS A 117 7.63 -14.24 16.68
CA LYS A 117 7.55 -15.12 17.85
C LYS A 117 7.01 -16.48 17.45
#